data_AF-A0A9D7SWH6-F1
#
_entry.id   AF-A0A9D7SWH6-F1
#
_cell.length_a   1.000
_cell.length_b   1.000
_cell.length_c   1.000
_cell.angle_alpha   90.00
_cell.angle_beta   90.00
_cell.angle_gamma   90.00
#
_symmetry.space_group_name_H-M   'P 1'
#
loop_
_entity.id
_entity.type
_entity.pdbx_description
1 polymer ?
#
loop_
_entity_poly.entity_id
_entity_poly.type
_entity_poly.pdbx_seq_one_letter_code
_entity_poly.pdbx_strand_id
1 'polypeptide(L)'
;MSLFRGKPKISGMIVQNCTIYLYTDECGYCNLHRSDDLSFNKDKTELPDIKFEHTRLIVENKSQNSYHDIDMDYLSSHLDQMDSGFVFRIEMKSLIHSIGFNMDRGSYLKEKSLQGIFDLIFYPGNKLEFNNINLNIDQQPFVLNGNIYFLNEPVSYDLDIKTKKILYQKATGLLTQSLLQKTSTYRYPGAF
;
A
#
# COMPACT_ATOMS: atom_id res chain seq x y z
N MET A 1 26.05 10.19 -19.72
CA MET A 1 26.81 10.86 -18.63
C MET A 1 26.24 12.26 -18.36
N SER A 2 25.19 12.38 -17.54
CA SER A 2 24.54 13.67 -17.22
C SER A 2 25.28 14.48 -16.14
N LEU A 3 26.09 13.80 -15.30
CA LEU A 3 26.83 14.41 -14.18
C LEU A 3 27.79 15.53 -14.61
N PHE A 4 28.37 15.43 -15.82
CA PHE A 4 29.33 16.41 -16.35
C PHE A 4 28.67 17.59 -17.10
N ARG A 5 27.34 17.63 -17.23
CA ARG A 5 26.59 18.66 -17.97
C ARG A 5 25.94 19.72 -17.07
N GLY A 6 26.26 19.75 -15.77
CA GLY A 6 25.77 20.77 -14.83
C GLY A 6 24.28 20.67 -14.45
N LYS A 7 23.56 19.67 -14.96
CA LYS A 7 22.19 19.33 -14.58
C LYS A 7 22.10 17.82 -14.31
N PRO A 8 22.41 17.37 -13.08
CA PRO A 8 22.27 15.97 -12.73
C PRO A 8 20.81 15.56 -12.87
N LYS A 9 20.56 14.47 -13.59
CA LYS A 9 19.24 13.87 -13.71
C LYS A 9 19.15 12.73 -12.71
N ILE A 10 18.19 12.79 -11.81
CA ILE A 10 17.92 11.69 -10.86
C ILE A 10 17.12 10.64 -11.62
N SER A 11 17.76 9.51 -11.94
CA SER A 11 17.12 8.39 -12.64
C SER A 11 16.46 7.39 -11.69
N GLY A 12 16.86 7.39 -10.41
CA GLY A 12 16.34 6.46 -9.42
C GLY A 12 16.74 6.82 -8.00
N MET A 13 15.98 6.31 -7.04
CA MET A 13 16.19 6.43 -5.60
C MET A 13 16.20 5.03 -4.99
N ILE A 14 17.23 4.72 -4.20
CA ILE A 14 17.34 3.48 -3.45
C ILE A 14 17.40 3.83 -1.97
N VAL A 15 16.51 3.26 -1.17
CA VAL A 15 16.53 3.37 0.30
C VAL A 15 16.71 1.97 0.87
N GLN A 16 17.71 1.80 1.72
CA GLN A 16 18.13 0.47 2.19
C GLN A 16 18.43 0.46 3.68
N ASN A 17 18.15 -0.67 4.33
CA ASN A 17 18.50 -0.98 5.72
C ASN A 17 18.05 0.10 6.71
N CYS A 18 16.81 0.56 6.62
CA CYS A 18 16.30 1.62 7.47
C CYS A 18 14.83 1.46 7.86
N THR A 19 14.39 2.31 8.77
CA THR A 19 12.97 2.49 9.10
C THR A 19 12.54 3.89 8.69
N ILE A 20 11.50 3.98 7.86
CA ILE A 20 10.80 5.21 7.52
C ILE A 20 9.59 5.30 8.44
N TYR A 21 9.52 6.37 9.25
CA TYR A 21 8.41 6.60 10.17
C TYR A 21 7.68 7.88 9.78
N LEU A 22 6.46 7.75 9.25
CA LEU A 22 5.56 8.85 8.96
C LEU A 22 4.54 8.96 10.10
N TYR A 23 4.50 10.10 10.76
CA TYR A 23 3.67 10.35 11.93
C TYR A 23 2.78 11.56 11.70
N THR A 24 1.50 11.42 12.06
CA THR A 24 0.55 12.52 12.19
C THR A 24 -0.06 12.48 13.60
N ASP A 25 -0.01 13.60 14.32
CA ASP A 25 -0.56 13.72 15.67
C ASP A 25 -2.10 13.86 15.68
N GLU A 26 -2.68 13.99 16.87
CA GLU A 26 -4.12 14.13 17.07
C GLU A 26 -4.68 15.44 16.46
N CYS A 27 -3.85 16.46 16.32
CA CYS A 27 -4.19 17.77 15.75
C CYS A 27 -3.98 17.85 14.23
N GLY A 28 -3.42 16.80 13.62
CA GLY A 28 -3.13 16.75 12.18
C GLY A 28 -1.74 17.26 11.79
N TYR A 29 -0.86 17.58 12.75
CA TYR A 29 0.52 17.93 12.44
C TYR A 29 1.29 16.67 12.02
N CYS A 30 1.96 16.72 10.88
CA CYS A 30 2.72 15.59 10.35
C CYS A 30 4.20 15.91 10.18
N ASN A 31 5.05 14.89 10.35
CA ASN A 31 6.50 15.01 10.15
C ASN A 31 6.93 14.94 8.67
N LEU A 32 5.96 14.81 7.76
CA LEU A 32 6.17 14.84 6.31
C LEU A 32 6.02 16.28 5.81
N HIS A 33 7.15 16.95 5.56
CA HIS A 33 7.14 18.27 4.94
C HIS A 33 6.99 18.13 3.41
N ARG A 34 5.83 18.46 2.88
CA ARG A 34 5.59 18.53 1.44
C ARG A 34 5.91 19.94 0.96
N SER A 35 6.78 20.07 -0.04
CA SER A 35 6.96 21.35 -0.73
C SER A 35 5.78 21.59 -1.66
N ASP A 36 5.08 22.71 -1.47
CA ASP A 36 3.91 23.07 -2.28
C ASP A 36 4.28 23.52 -3.72
N ASP A 37 5.55 23.85 -3.95
CA ASP A 37 6.10 24.36 -5.21
C ASP A 37 6.64 23.27 -6.16
N LEU A 38 5.85 22.24 -6.44
CA LEU A 38 6.13 21.33 -7.55
C LEU A 38 5.21 21.64 -8.72
N SER A 39 5.55 22.67 -9.49
CA SER A 39 5.03 22.81 -10.85
C SER A 39 5.55 21.64 -11.67
N PHE A 40 4.72 20.60 -11.81
CA PHE A 40 4.97 19.52 -12.76
C PHE A 40 4.91 20.12 -14.17
N ASN A 41 6.05 20.56 -14.68
CA ASN A 41 6.17 20.92 -16.08
C ASN A 41 5.85 19.66 -16.90
N LYS A 42 4.85 19.77 -17.78
CA LYS A 42 4.45 18.71 -18.73
C LYS A 42 5.60 18.23 -19.62
N ASP A 43 6.69 18.97 -19.68
CA ASP A 43 7.90 18.59 -20.39
C ASP A 43 8.73 17.57 -19.60
N LYS A 44 8.52 16.28 -19.93
CA LYS A 44 9.46 15.15 -19.77
C LYS A 44 10.34 15.17 -18.51
N THR A 45 9.74 15.36 -17.34
CA THR A 45 10.43 15.02 -16.10
C THR A 45 10.30 13.51 -15.94
N GLU A 46 11.35 12.77 -16.30
CA GLU A 46 11.45 11.35 -15.94
C GLU A 46 11.39 11.26 -14.42
N LEU A 47 10.34 10.63 -13.92
CA LEU A 47 10.22 10.35 -12.49
C LEU A 47 11.19 9.22 -12.14
N PRO A 48 11.89 9.33 -11.01
CA PRO A 48 12.89 8.34 -10.65
C PRO A 48 12.22 7.01 -10.26
N ASP A 49 12.84 5.90 -10.67
CA ASP A 49 12.51 4.59 -10.13
C ASP A 49 12.77 4.57 -8.62
N ILE A 50 11.91 3.90 -7.85
CA ILE A 50 12.04 3.82 -6.40
C ILE A 50 12.32 2.37 -6.03
N LYS A 51 13.36 2.14 -5.22
CA LYS A 51 13.67 0.84 -4.64
C LYS A 51 13.81 0.93 -3.14
N PHE A 52 13.20 -0.02 -2.45
CA PHE A 52 13.37 -0.26 -1.03
C PHE A 52 13.95 -1.65 -0.83
N GLU A 53 15.01 -1.75 -0.03
CA GLU A 53 15.69 -3.02 0.29
C GLU A 53 15.89 -3.13 1.80
N HIS A 54 15.29 -4.12 2.44
CA HIS A 54 15.30 -4.27 3.91
C HIS A 54 14.88 -2.97 4.61
N THR A 55 13.70 -2.46 4.24
CA THR A 55 13.18 -1.18 4.72
C THR A 55 11.82 -1.37 5.37
N ARG A 56 11.68 -0.89 6.61
CA ARG A 56 10.41 -0.89 7.32
C ARG A 56 9.71 0.46 7.16
N LEU A 57 8.47 0.45 6.69
CA LEU A 57 7.60 1.62 6.62
C LEU A 57 6.58 1.55 7.75
N ILE A 58 6.58 2.58 8.60
CA ILE A 58 5.56 2.79 9.63
C ILE A 58 4.83 4.08 9.30
N VAL A 59 3.51 4.01 9.18
CA VAL A 59 2.62 5.17 9.02
C VAL A 59 1.63 5.16 10.18
N GLU A 60 1.80 6.08 11.12
CA GLU A 60 0.90 6.27 12.24
C GLU A 60 0.17 7.61 12.09
N ASN A 61 -1.16 7.57 12.08
CA ASN A 61 -1.99 8.76 12.08
C ASN A 61 -2.96 8.73 13.26
N LYS A 62 -2.64 9.49 14.30
CA LYS A 62 -3.43 9.58 15.52
C LYS A 62 -4.79 10.23 15.28
N SER A 63 -4.85 11.29 14.46
CA SER A 63 -6.12 11.95 14.10
C SER A 63 -7.14 11.01 13.45
N GLN A 64 -6.67 10.01 12.69
CA GLN A 64 -7.52 9.01 12.02
C GLN A 64 -7.60 7.67 12.76
N ASN A 65 -6.92 7.55 13.91
CA ASN A 65 -6.72 6.30 14.64
C ASN A 65 -6.24 5.15 13.73
N SER A 66 -5.33 5.44 12.79
CA SER A 66 -4.80 4.45 11.83
C SER A 66 -3.31 4.17 12.05
N TYR A 67 -2.90 2.93 11.78
CA TYR A 67 -1.54 2.45 11.95
C TYR A 67 -1.22 1.36 10.92
N HIS A 68 -0.24 1.64 10.08
CA HIS A 68 0.26 0.76 9.03
C HIS A 68 1.75 0.46 9.27
N ASP A 69 2.12 -0.81 9.22
CA ASP A 69 3.46 -1.28 9.54
C ASP A 69 3.82 -2.43 8.61
N ILE A 70 4.76 -2.13 7.72
CA ILE A 70 5.14 -2.97 6.58
C ILE A 70 6.65 -3.11 6.60
N ASP A 71 7.14 -4.33 6.81
CA ASP A 71 8.56 -4.67 6.73
C ASP A 71 8.87 -5.22 5.34
N MET A 72 9.51 -4.41 4.49
CA MET A 72 9.78 -4.77 3.10
C MET A 72 11.15 -5.43 3.00
N ASP A 73 11.14 -6.71 2.62
CA ASP A 73 12.35 -7.42 2.18
C ASP A 73 12.87 -6.72 0.91
N TYR A 74 11.96 -6.50 -0.05
CA TYR A 74 12.20 -5.57 -1.15
C TYR A 74 10.90 -4.99 -1.73
N LEU A 75 11.02 -3.80 -2.32
CA LEU A 75 10.04 -3.19 -3.21
C LEU A 75 10.78 -2.48 -4.34
N SER A 76 10.40 -2.72 -5.58
CA SER A 76 10.87 -1.98 -6.75
C SER A 76 9.67 -1.41 -7.48
N SER A 77 9.69 -0.11 -7.75
CA SER A 77 8.64 0.60 -8.47
C SER A 77 9.22 1.34 -9.65
N HIS A 78 8.69 1.06 -10.84
CA HIS A 78 8.89 1.87 -12.04
C HIS A 78 7.68 2.77 -12.25
N LEU A 79 7.90 4.02 -12.63
CA LEU A 79 6.83 5.01 -12.75
C LEU A 79 6.73 5.53 -14.19
N ASP A 80 5.65 5.18 -14.87
CA ASP A 80 5.33 5.69 -16.20
C ASP A 80 4.30 6.82 -16.09
N GLN A 81 4.56 7.95 -16.76
CA GLN A 81 3.57 9.01 -16.91
C GLN A 81 2.63 8.72 -18.08
N MET A 82 1.33 8.89 -17.87
CA MET A 82 0.31 8.89 -18.93
C MET A 82 -0.40 10.25 -18.99
N ASP A 83 -1.25 10.47 -19.99
CA ASP A 83 -1.91 11.76 -20.22
C ASP A 83 -2.72 12.27 -19.01
N SER A 84 -3.32 11.36 -18.26
CA SER A 84 -4.24 11.65 -17.15
C SER A 84 -3.73 11.23 -15.77
N GLY A 85 -2.50 10.71 -15.67
CA GLY A 85 -2.00 10.18 -14.39
C GLY A 85 -0.67 9.44 -14.50
N PHE A 86 -0.50 8.45 -13.63
CA PHE A 86 0.73 7.68 -13.50
C PHE A 86 0.45 6.19 -13.34
N VAL A 87 1.26 5.34 -13.98
CA VAL A 87 1.30 3.89 -13.76
C VAL A 87 2.49 3.56 -12.88
N PHE A 88 2.23 3.00 -11.71
CA PHE A 88 3.27 2.42 -10.85
C PHE A 88 3.33 0.92 -11.11
N ARG A 89 4.41 0.46 -11.75
CA ARG A 89 4.70 -0.97 -11.90
C ARG A 89 5.52 -1.41 -10.70
N ILE A 90 4.91 -2.20 -9.82
CA ILE A 90 5.46 -2.57 -8.51
C ILE A 90 5.78 -4.05 -8.50
N GLU A 91 6.98 -4.39 -8.07
CA GLU A 91 7.34 -5.71 -7.58
C GLU A 91 7.66 -5.60 -6.09
N MET A 92 7.06 -6.44 -5.26
CA MET A 92 7.30 -6.39 -3.82
C MET A 92 7.30 -7.76 -3.15
N LYS A 93 8.03 -7.84 -2.04
CA LYS A 93 7.95 -8.89 -1.02
C LYS A 93 8.10 -8.25 0.35
N SER A 94 7.15 -8.50 1.23
CA SER A 94 7.12 -7.90 2.57
C SER A 94 6.47 -8.81 3.60
N LEU A 95 6.72 -8.51 4.87
CA LEU A 95 5.91 -8.93 6.01
C LEU A 95 5.04 -7.76 6.45
N ILE A 96 3.73 -7.97 6.49
CA ILE A 96 2.77 -7.01 7.02
C ILE A 96 2.62 -7.25 8.52
N HIS A 97 3.07 -6.31 9.35
CA HIS A 97 2.81 -6.35 10.79
C HIS A 97 1.41 -5.81 11.10
N SER A 98 0.99 -4.74 10.41
CA SER A 98 -0.34 -4.17 10.62
C SER A 98 -0.84 -3.36 9.43
N ILE A 99 -2.11 -3.51 9.07
CA ILE A 99 -2.89 -2.56 8.26
C ILE A 99 -4.17 -2.21 9.04
N GLY A 100 -4.09 -1.21 9.90
CA GLY A 100 -5.20 -0.74 10.73
C GLY A 100 -5.71 0.61 10.25
N PHE A 101 -6.96 0.66 9.78
CA PHE A 101 -7.65 1.92 9.44
C PHE A 101 -8.39 2.54 10.63
N ASN A 102 -8.64 1.72 11.67
CA ASN A 102 -9.16 2.13 12.96
C ASN A 102 -8.63 1.11 13.97
N MET A 103 -7.72 1.52 14.84
CA MET A 103 -7.02 0.60 15.74
C MET A 103 -7.93 0.02 16.83
N ASP A 104 -9.05 0.66 17.14
CA ASP A 104 -10.06 0.09 18.05
C ASP A 104 -10.75 -1.13 17.42
N ARG A 105 -10.84 -1.17 16.08
CA ARG A 105 -11.40 -2.31 15.33
C ARG A 105 -10.38 -3.40 15.08
N GLY A 106 -9.10 -3.09 15.17
CA GLY A 106 -8.00 -3.99 14.92
C GLY A 106 -7.32 -3.79 13.58
N SER A 107 -6.53 -4.78 13.19
CA SER A 107 -5.65 -4.71 12.02
C SER A 107 -5.89 -5.86 11.06
N TYR A 108 -5.92 -5.55 9.76
CA TYR A 108 -5.95 -6.53 8.68
C TYR A 108 -4.55 -7.05 8.38
N LEU A 109 -4.47 -8.23 7.77
CA LEU A 109 -3.22 -8.84 7.31
C LEU A 109 -2.12 -8.91 8.39
N LYS A 110 -2.50 -8.98 9.66
CA LYS A 110 -1.57 -8.97 10.79
C LYS A 110 -0.65 -10.20 10.73
N GLU A 111 0.65 -9.95 10.73
CA GLU A 111 1.71 -10.96 10.58
C GLU A 111 1.50 -11.85 9.34
N LYS A 112 1.26 -11.22 8.19
CA LYS A 112 1.08 -11.91 6.91
C LYS A 112 2.14 -11.49 5.91
N SER A 113 2.75 -12.48 5.26
CA SER A 113 3.61 -12.20 4.11
C SER A 113 2.77 -11.72 2.93
N LEU A 114 3.32 -10.80 2.15
CA LEU A 114 2.72 -10.26 0.94
C LEU A 114 3.79 -10.24 -0.16
N GLN A 115 3.47 -10.81 -1.31
CA GLN A 115 4.36 -10.82 -2.47
C GLN A 115 3.56 -10.64 -3.76
N GLY A 116 4.08 -9.89 -4.72
CA GLY A 116 3.47 -9.81 -6.05
C GLY A 116 4.18 -8.87 -7.01
N ILE A 117 3.78 -8.96 -8.27
CA ILE A 117 4.11 -8.02 -9.35
C ILE A 117 2.79 -7.48 -9.88
N PHE A 118 2.60 -6.17 -9.83
CA PHE A 118 1.33 -5.55 -10.17
C PHE A 118 1.45 -4.08 -10.53
N ASP A 119 0.42 -3.58 -11.21
CA ASP A 119 0.35 -2.18 -11.60
C ASP A 119 -0.72 -1.44 -10.78
N LEU A 120 -0.39 -0.23 -10.33
CA LEU A 120 -1.34 0.73 -9.79
C LEU A 120 -1.45 1.93 -10.72
N ILE A 121 -2.68 2.37 -10.98
CA ILE A 121 -2.97 3.53 -11.81
C ILE A 121 -3.44 4.66 -10.90
N PHE A 122 -2.63 5.72 -10.79
CA PHE A 122 -2.95 6.89 -9.98
C PHE A 122 -3.40 8.04 -10.88
N TYR A 123 -4.62 8.50 -10.67
CA TYR A 123 -5.16 9.72 -11.26
C TYR A 123 -5.12 10.83 -10.21
N PRO A 124 -4.18 11.79 -10.29
CA PRO A 124 -4.00 12.83 -9.28
C PRO A 124 -5.30 13.58 -8.99
N GLY A 125 -5.65 13.67 -7.71
CA GLY A 125 -6.87 14.35 -7.28
C GLY A 125 -8.17 13.67 -7.72
N ASN A 126 -8.14 12.40 -8.15
CA ASN A 126 -9.35 11.67 -8.55
C ASN A 126 -9.41 10.31 -7.86
N LYS A 127 -8.59 9.35 -8.28
CA LYS A 127 -8.66 7.98 -7.77
C LYS A 127 -7.33 7.22 -7.89
N LEU A 128 -7.19 6.18 -7.09
CA LEU A 128 -6.23 5.09 -7.30
C LEU A 128 -6.98 3.86 -7.78
N GLU A 129 -6.53 3.29 -8.88
CA GLU A 129 -7.15 2.14 -9.54
C GLU A 129 -6.16 0.97 -9.57
N PHE A 130 -6.68 -0.22 -9.32
CA PHE A 130 -5.93 -1.46 -9.43
C PHE A 130 -6.82 -2.54 -10.02
N ASN A 131 -6.36 -3.17 -11.10
CA ASN A 131 -7.14 -4.18 -11.81
C ASN A 131 -6.33 -5.45 -11.96
N ASN A 132 -6.95 -6.58 -11.65
CA ASN A 132 -6.41 -7.92 -11.81
C ASN A 132 -5.03 -8.10 -11.17
N ILE A 133 -4.83 -7.48 -10.01
CA ILE A 133 -3.60 -7.58 -9.23
C ILE A 133 -3.50 -8.98 -8.65
N ASN A 134 -2.40 -9.67 -8.93
CA ASN A 134 -2.11 -10.97 -8.36
C ASN A 134 -1.18 -10.78 -7.14
N LEU A 135 -1.68 -11.10 -5.96
CA LEU A 135 -0.91 -11.08 -4.72
C LEU A 135 -0.88 -12.46 -4.10
N ASN A 136 0.29 -12.87 -3.65
CA ASN A 136 0.44 -14.00 -2.76
C ASN A 136 0.44 -13.48 -1.32
N ILE A 137 -0.61 -13.79 -0.57
CA ILE A 137 -0.78 -13.40 0.83
C ILE A 137 -0.68 -14.67 1.68
N ASP A 138 0.35 -14.79 2.52
CA ASP A 138 0.57 -15.96 3.39
C ASP A 138 0.50 -17.30 2.62
N GLN A 139 1.20 -17.34 1.48
CA GLN A 139 1.28 -18.47 0.54
C GLN A 139 -0.04 -18.80 -0.19
N GLN A 140 -1.06 -17.95 -0.07
CA GLN A 140 -2.33 -18.09 -0.75
C GLN A 140 -2.45 -17.04 -1.88
N PRO A 141 -2.73 -17.44 -3.13
CA PRO A 141 -2.91 -16.49 -4.23
C PRO A 141 -4.27 -15.78 -4.15
N PHE A 142 -4.26 -14.47 -4.37
CA PHE A 142 -5.42 -13.60 -4.45
C PHE A 142 -5.39 -12.80 -5.74
N VAL A 143 -6.57 -12.54 -6.28
CA VAL A 143 -6.81 -11.58 -7.37
C VAL A 143 -7.58 -10.41 -6.79
N LEU A 144 -7.06 -9.20 -6.94
CA LEU A 144 -7.66 -7.97 -6.43
C LEU A 144 -8.03 -7.03 -7.58
N ASN A 145 -9.21 -6.45 -7.49
CA ASN A 145 -9.66 -5.32 -8.30
C ASN A 145 -10.20 -4.23 -7.39
N GLY A 146 -10.05 -2.97 -7.76
CA GLY A 146 -10.65 -1.90 -7.01
C GLY A 146 -10.28 -0.50 -7.44
N ASN A 147 -11.03 0.42 -6.86
CA ASN A 147 -10.84 1.85 -7.00
C ASN A 147 -10.95 2.49 -5.60
N ILE A 148 -10.08 3.45 -5.31
CA ILE A 148 -10.18 4.32 -4.14
C ILE A 148 -10.38 5.74 -4.68
N TYR A 149 -11.52 6.36 -4.38
CA TYR A 149 -11.88 7.69 -4.89
C TYR A 149 -11.59 8.75 -3.84
N PHE A 150 -10.68 9.67 -4.16
CA PHE A 150 -10.15 10.66 -3.22
C PHE A 150 -11.04 11.89 -3.06
N LEU A 151 -11.88 12.21 -4.05
CA LEU A 151 -12.75 13.40 -4.03
C LEU A 151 -14.09 13.18 -3.32
N ASN A 152 -14.42 11.94 -2.99
CA ASN A 152 -15.66 11.65 -2.30
C ASN A 152 -15.51 11.99 -0.82
N GLU A 153 -16.54 12.62 -0.24
CA GLU A 153 -16.65 12.83 1.20
C GLU A 153 -17.88 12.07 1.73
N PRO A 154 -17.69 10.99 2.52
CA PRO A 154 -16.42 10.37 2.89
C PRO A 154 -15.73 9.68 1.70
N VAL A 155 -14.41 9.49 1.80
CA VAL A 155 -13.62 8.72 0.83
C VAL A 155 -14.29 7.37 0.62
N SER A 156 -14.55 7.01 -0.64
CA SER A 156 -15.22 5.77 -1.00
C SER A 156 -14.27 4.85 -1.76
N TYR A 157 -14.59 3.56 -1.76
CA TYR A 157 -13.83 2.56 -2.48
C TYR A 157 -14.72 1.44 -2.98
N ASP A 158 -14.33 0.87 -4.11
CA ASP A 158 -14.85 -0.39 -4.63
C ASP A 158 -13.73 -1.42 -4.53
N LEU A 159 -13.99 -2.58 -3.93
CA LEU A 159 -12.97 -3.60 -3.71
C LEU A 159 -13.54 -4.99 -3.96
N ASP A 160 -12.92 -5.72 -4.88
CA ASP A 160 -13.20 -7.12 -5.20
C ASP A 160 -11.94 -7.94 -4.93
N ILE A 161 -12.02 -8.85 -3.97
CA ILE A 161 -10.91 -9.74 -3.58
C ILE A 161 -11.37 -11.17 -3.79
N LYS A 162 -10.65 -11.91 -4.63
CA LYS A 162 -10.97 -13.29 -5.00
C LYS A 162 -9.81 -14.22 -4.69
N THR A 163 -10.12 -15.39 -4.17
CA THR A 163 -9.16 -16.49 -4.00
C THR A 163 -9.89 -17.83 -4.14
N LYS A 164 -9.14 -18.91 -4.38
CA LYS A 164 -9.69 -20.26 -4.53
C LYS A 164 -9.15 -21.17 -3.42
N LYS A 165 -10.02 -22.03 -2.88
CA LYS A 165 -9.66 -23.11 -1.93
C LYS A 165 -8.93 -22.64 -0.67
N ILE A 166 -9.21 -21.41 -0.21
CA ILE A 166 -8.66 -20.93 1.06
C ILE A 166 -9.29 -21.67 2.24
N LEU A 167 -8.47 -22.08 3.21
CA LEU A 167 -8.96 -22.62 4.47
C LEU A 167 -9.64 -21.51 5.28
N TYR A 168 -10.77 -21.80 5.91
CA TYR A 168 -11.52 -20.82 6.70
C TYR A 168 -10.66 -20.12 7.76
N GLN A 169 -9.81 -20.87 8.47
CA GLN A 169 -8.88 -20.32 9.46
C GLN A 169 -7.86 -19.35 8.85
N LYS A 170 -7.36 -19.66 7.64
CA LYS A 170 -6.46 -18.75 6.90
C LYS A 170 -7.20 -17.48 6.48
N ALA A 171 -8.42 -17.61 5.95
CA ALA A 171 -9.23 -16.48 5.50
C ALA A 171 -9.58 -15.53 6.65
N THR A 172 -10.03 -16.09 7.78
CA THR A 172 -10.34 -15.32 8.98
C THR A 172 -9.11 -14.65 9.59
N GLY A 173 -7.94 -15.30 9.52
CA GLY A 173 -6.65 -14.71 9.93
C GLY A 173 -6.20 -13.47 9.14
N LEU A 174 -6.89 -13.10 8.05
CA LEU A 174 -6.65 -11.86 7.31
C LEU A 174 -7.48 -10.67 7.82
N LEU A 175 -8.50 -10.94 8.64
CA LEU A 175 -9.48 -9.96 9.10
C LEU A 175 -9.08 -9.37 10.46
N THR A 176 -9.69 -8.23 10.78
CA THR A 176 -9.54 -7.60 12.09
C THR A 176 -10.20 -8.42 13.20
N GLN A 177 -9.79 -8.19 14.46
CA GLN A 177 -10.37 -8.86 15.63
C GLN A 177 -11.89 -8.63 15.74
N SER A 178 -12.36 -7.41 15.44
CA SER A 178 -13.79 -7.08 15.48
C SER A 178 -14.62 -7.86 14.45
N LEU A 179 -14.05 -8.16 13.27
CA LEU A 179 -14.69 -9.00 12.26
C LEU A 179 -14.61 -10.48 12.62
N LEU A 180 -13.49 -10.93 13.18
CA LEU A 180 -13.34 -12.30 13.69
C LEU A 180 -14.42 -12.69 14.69
N GLN A 181 -14.78 -11.79 15.61
CA GLN A 181 -15.85 -12.03 16.56
C GLN A 181 -17.19 -12.29 15.86
N LYS A 182 -17.51 -11.51 14.81
CA LYS A 182 -18.73 -11.69 14.01
C LYS A 182 -18.73 -12.97 13.18
N THR A 183 -17.57 -13.40 12.68
CA THR A 183 -17.47 -14.64 11.89
C THR A 183 -17.43 -15.88 12.78
N SER A 184 -16.95 -15.78 14.03
CA SER A 184 -16.86 -16.91 14.96
C SER A 184 -18.22 -17.52 15.34
N THR A 185 -19.29 -16.73 15.28
CA THR A 185 -20.69 -17.19 15.45
C THR A 185 -21.14 -18.17 14.36
N TYR A 186 -20.45 -18.21 13.21
CA TYR A 186 -20.73 -19.14 12.11
C TYR A 186 -19.88 -20.43 12.16
N ARG A 187 -19.36 -20.82 13.33
CA ARG A 187 -18.81 -22.18 13.51
C ARG A 187 -19.91 -23.20 13.22
N TYR A 188 -19.76 -23.92 12.12
CA TYR A 188 -20.56 -25.11 11.84
C TYR A 188 -20.43 -26.09 13.02
N PRO A 189 -21.54 -26.56 13.62
CA PRO A 189 -21.52 -27.58 14.65
C PRO A 189 -21.21 -28.94 14.00
N GLY A 190 -19.94 -29.19 13.67
CA GLY A 190 -19.56 -30.44 13.01
C GLY A 190 -18.09 -30.65 12.67
N ALA A 191 -17.16 -29.80 13.12
CA ALA A 191 -15.73 -30.08 13.00
C ALA A 191 -15.20 -30.56 14.36
N PHE A 192 -15.04 -31.89 14.48
CA PHE A 192 -14.34 -32.56 15.58
C PHE A 192 -12.83 -32.32 15.49
#